data_AF-A0A3D2Z996-F1
#
_entry.id   AF-A0A3D2Z996-F1
#
_cell.length_a   1.000
_cell.length_b   1.000
_cell.length_c   1.000
_cell.angle_alpha   90.00
_cell.angle_beta   90.00
_cell.angle_gamma   90.00
#
_symmetry.space_group_name_H-M   'P 1'
#
loop_
_entity.id
_entity.type
_entity.pdbx_description
1 polymer ?
#
loop_
_entity_poly.entity_id
_entity_poly.type
_entity_poly.pdbx_seq_one_letter_code
_entity_poly.pdbx_strand_id
1 'polypeptide(L)'
;MQTAQAANGYGAGSKGVFFATYYPDGYPYADADLGNLRFMGHPQLLAHKDKHFAVRQGPNEPGDTPGDYLSPHPLPVELELGKAGTIQTLSVSDDVSPAQEAGELATCELRIRLTSLIHNDTFDLWFNGDRIPRANQQWQDWTYSVRPVPGNTRLTSHYWITVDLLRLGPLPQQGDNTVRVDLTEHDPRCDPPVLLHDVELVVQYRDHRHAPRRDEW
;
A
#
# COMPACT_ATOMS: atom_id res chain seq x y z
N MET A 1 -7.14 1.50 5.24
CA MET A 1 -6.48 2.76 4.86
C MET A 1 -6.75 3.91 5.83
N GLN A 2 -8.00 4.21 6.21
CA GLN A 2 -8.33 5.41 7.02
C GLN A 2 -7.53 5.52 8.34
N THR A 3 -7.29 4.40 9.03
CA THR A 3 -6.46 4.34 10.23
C THR A 3 -5.02 4.83 9.98
N ALA A 4 -4.43 4.46 8.85
CA ALA A 4 -3.09 4.88 8.47
C ALA A 4 -3.06 6.38 8.13
N GLN A 5 -4.09 6.90 7.46
CA GLN A 5 -4.22 8.33 7.17
C GLN A 5 -4.34 9.16 8.45
N ALA A 6 -5.15 8.70 9.42
CA ALA A 6 -5.25 9.31 10.73
C ALA A 6 -3.90 9.30 11.46
N ALA A 7 -3.21 8.15 11.49
CA ALA A 7 -1.89 8.02 12.11
C ALA A 7 -0.85 8.94 11.47
N ASN A 8 -0.79 9.02 10.13
CA ASN A 8 0.03 9.99 9.39
C ASN A 8 -0.32 11.43 9.73
N GLY A 9 -1.60 11.77 9.82
CA GLY A 9 -2.04 13.10 10.23
C GLY A 9 -1.58 13.46 11.66
N TYR A 10 -1.69 12.53 12.61
CA TYR A 10 -1.18 12.74 13.97
C TYR A 10 0.34 12.85 14.01
N GLY A 11 1.06 12.02 13.24
CA GLY A 11 2.51 12.10 13.07
C GLY A 11 2.97 13.46 12.51
N ALA A 12 2.17 14.05 11.62
CA ALA A 12 2.37 15.40 11.09
C ALA A 12 1.96 16.53 12.07
N GLY A 13 1.47 16.20 13.28
CA GLY A 13 1.16 17.15 14.34
C GLY A 13 -0.31 17.56 14.45
N SER A 14 -1.21 16.96 13.65
CA SER A 14 -2.65 17.22 13.78
C SER A 14 -3.16 16.86 15.18
N LYS A 15 -4.26 17.50 15.60
CA LYS A 15 -4.87 17.32 16.92
C LYS A 15 -6.23 16.61 16.87
N GLY A 16 -6.62 16.13 15.71
CA GLY A 16 -7.89 15.47 15.49
C GLY A 16 -8.05 15.05 14.04
N VAL A 17 -8.97 14.13 13.81
CA VAL A 17 -9.35 13.66 12.49
C VAL A 17 -10.73 14.20 12.14
N PHE A 18 -10.86 14.79 10.95
CA PHE A 18 -12.14 15.25 10.42
C PHE A 18 -12.55 14.34 9.26
N PHE A 19 -13.77 13.81 9.32
CA PHE A 19 -14.37 13.03 8.25
C PHE A 19 -15.39 13.89 7.51
N ALA A 20 -15.03 14.34 6.30
CA ALA A 20 -15.96 15.10 5.44
C ALA A 20 -17.11 14.21 4.94
N THR A 21 -16.82 12.93 4.66
CA THR A 21 -17.78 11.89 4.28
C THR A 21 -17.35 10.59 4.95
N TYR A 22 -18.27 9.90 5.64
CA TYR A 22 -17.98 8.62 6.28
C TYR A 22 -19.19 7.69 6.17
N TYR A 23 -19.23 6.89 5.10
CA TYR A 23 -20.29 5.90 4.88
C TYR A 23 -19.68 4.60 4.33
N PRO A 24 -18.79 3.94 5.08
CA PRO A 24 -18.10 2.73 4.60
C PRO A 24 -19.06 1.64 4.12
N ASP A 25 -20.12 1.36 4.90
CA ASP A 25 -21.17 0.38 4.55
C ASP A 25 -22.55 1.05 4.37
N GLY A 26 -22.57 2.37 4.16
CA GLY A 26 -23.79 3.17 4.03
C GLY A 26 -24.35 3.64 5.38
N TYR A 27 -25.62 4.07 5.35
CA TYR A 27 -26.39 4.46 6.54
C TYR A 27 -27.63 3.55 6.66
N PRO A 28 -28.00 3.12 7.88
CA PRO A 28 -27.37 3.39 9.18
C PRO A 28 -26.03 2.65 9.37
N TYR A 29 -25.16 3.22 10.21
CA TYR A 29 -23.87 2.63 10.54
C TYR A 29 -24.00 1.30 11.27
N ALA A 30 -23.18 0.33 10.88
CA ALA A 30 -23.00 -0.92 11.62
C ALA A 30 -22.14 -0.67 12.88
N ASP A 31 -22.13 -1.65 13.79
CA ASP A 31 -21.29 -1.57 15.00
C ASP A 31 -19.80 -1.45 14.68
N ALA A 32 -19.35 -2.12 13.61
CA ALA A 32 -17.97 -2.03 13.12
C ALA A 32 -17.59 -0.60 12.67
N ASP A 33 -18.51 0.12 12.04
CA ASP A 33 -18.31 1.50 11.58
C ASP A 33 -18.14 2.46 12.76
N LEU A 34 -19.01 2.32 13.77
CA LEU A 34 -18.92 3.10 15.00
C LEU A 34 -17.65 2.78 15.78
N GLY A 35 -17.27 1.50 15.82
CA GLY A 35 -16.02 1.05 16.42
C GLY A 35 -14.80 1.72 15.80
N ASN A 36 -14.76 1.82 14.47
CA ASN A 36 -13.70 2.52 13.77
C ASN A 36 -13.64 4.01 14.16
N LEU A 37 -14.77 4.73 14.11
CA LEU A 37 -14.80 6.16 14.47
C LEU A 37 -14.36 6.46 15.90
N ARG A 38 -14.77 5.62 16.87
CA ARG A 38 -14.45 5.81 18.30
C ARG A 38 -12.95 5.89 18.56
N PHE A 39 -12.13 5.16 17.80
CA PHE A 39 -10.68 5.13 18.01
C PHE A 39 -9.93 6.26 17.28
N MET A 40 -10.52 6.84 16.23
CA MET A 40 -9.85 7.82 15.37
C MET A 40 -9.47 9.12 16.07
N GLY A 41 -10.12 9.45 17.20
CA GLY A 41 -9.78 10.63 18.01
C GLY A 41 -8.60 10.41 18.98
N HIS A 42 -8.07 9.19 19.07
CA HIS A 42 -7.12 8.79 20.11
C HIS A 42 -5.86 8.17 19.47
N PRO A 43 -4.81 8.95 19.17
CA PRO A 43 -3.61 8.46 18.47
C PRO A 43 -2.95 7.27 19.16
N GLN A 44 -2.97 7.23 20.50
CA GLN A 44 -2.44 6.12 21.29
C GLN A 44 -3.15 4.78 21.03
N LEU A 45 -4.44 4.80 20.67
CA LEU A 45 -5.19 3.60 20.31
C LEU A 45 -4.93 3.18 18.86
N LEU A 46 -4.41 4.08 18.03
CA LEU A 46 -4.05 3.79 16.65
C LEU A 46 -2.68 3.11 16.56
N ALA A 47 -1.77 3.35 17.51
CA ALA A 47 -0.39 2.87 17.48
C ALA A 47 -0.24 1.38 17.15
N HIS A 48 -1.01 0.49 17.79
CA HIS A 48 -0.96 -0.96 17.56
C HIS A 48 -2.15 -1.49 16.77
N LYS A 49 -2.87 -0.62 16.06
CA LYS A 49 -3.97 -1.01 15.17
C LYS A 49 -3.42 -1.33 13.79
N ASP A 50 -4.01 -2.31 13.11
CA ASP A 50 -3.66 -2.62 11.72
C ASP A 50 -3.78 -1.38 10.83
N LYS A 51 -2.77 -1.19 9.99
CA LYS A 51 -2.63 -0.04 9.11
C LYS A 51 -2.31 -0.49 7.70
N HIS A 52 -2.87 0.27 6.77
CA HIS A 52 -2.61 0.12 5.36
C HIS A 52 -2.24 1.51 4.84
N PHE A 53 -0.94 1.74 4.68
CA PHE A 53 -0.35 2.94 4.10
C PHE A 53 -0.31 2.77 2.59
N ALA A 54 -0.57 3.84 1.84
CA ALA A 54 -0.49 3.81 0.39
C ALA A 54 0.01 5.15 -0.13
N VAL A 55 0.77 5.10 -1.22
CA VAL A 55 1.10 6.28 -2.01
C VAL A 55 -0.18 6.75 -2.70
N ARG A 56 -0.42 8.06 -2.68
CA ARG A 56 -1.63 8.64 -3.25
C ARG A 56 -1.71 8.37 -4.76
N GLN A 57 -2.89 7.99 -5.22
CA GLN A 57 -3.22 7.86 -6.64
C GLN A 57 -4.13 8.99 -7.10
N GLY A 58 -4.19 9.26 -8.40
CA GLY A 58 -5.31 10.01 -8.95
C GLY A 58 -5.36 10.11 -10.48
N PRO A 59 -6.40 10.74 -11.04
CA PRO A 59 -7.75 10.85 -10.49
C PRO A 59 -8.58 9.59 -10.79
N ASN A 60 -9.47 9.19 -9.88
CA ASN A 60 -10.35 8.01 -10.06
C ASN A 60 -11.63 8.33 -10.86
N GLU A 61 -11.96 9.61 -11.09
CA GLU A 61 -13.13 10.06 -11.86
C GLU A 61 -12.84 11.36 -12.63
N PRO A 62 -13.60 11.67 -13.71
CA PRO A 62 -13.42 12.90 -14.50
C PRO A 62 -13.60 14.22 -13.74
N GLY A 63 -14.21 14.17 -12.54
CA GLY A 63 -14.44 15.31 -11.65
C GLY A 63 -13.44 15.43 -10.49
N ASP A 64 -12.53 14.46 -10.32
CA ASP A 64 -11.43 14.60 -9.37
C ASP A 64 -10.49 15.67 -9.92
N THR A 65 -10.45 16.85 -9.28
CA THR A 65 -9.52 17.90 -9.67
C THR A 65 -8.10 17.31 -9.61
N PRO A 66 -7.32 17.31 -10.71
CA PRO A 66 -5.95 16.84 -10.67
C PRO A 66 -5.20 17.70 -9.65
N GLY A 67 -4.92 17.12 -8.48
CA GLY A 67 -4.21 17.73 -7.37
C GLY A 67 -4.37 19.25 -7.24
N ASP A 68 -5.47 19.73 -6.63
CA ASP A 68 -5.49 21.10 -6.12
C ASP A 68 -5.75 21.11 -4.62
N TYR A 69 -4.65 21.01 -3.88
CA TYR A 69 -4.18 21.93 -2.84
C TYR A 69 -2.73 21.48 -2.53
N LEU A 70 -1.76 21.91 -3.37
CA LEU A 70 -0.31 21.81 -3.14
C LEU A 70 0.36 20.41 -3.18
N SER A 71 -0.32 19.31 -3.51
CA SER A 71 0.33 17.99 -3.61
C SER A 71 -0.15 17.16 -4.82
N PRO A 72 0.73 16.84 -5.80
CA PRO A 72 0.36 16.09 -6.99
C PRO A 72 0.00 14.63 -6.66
N HIS A 73 -0.77 13.98 -7.53
CA HIS A 73 -0.97 12.54 -7.50
C HIS A 73 0.25 11.85 -8.16
N PRO A 74 1.14 11.18 -7.42
CA PRO A 74 2.36 10.62 -7.99
C PRO A 74 2.15 9.30 -8.74
N LEU A 75 1.00 8.64 -8.58
CA LEU A 75 0.64 7.40 -9.25
C LEU A 75 -0.69 7.53 -10.03
N PRO A 76 -0.87 6.80 -11.15
CA PRO A 76 0.08 5.86 -11.76
C PRO A 76 1.26 6.56 -12.47
N VAL A 77 2.39 5.86 -12.59
CA VAL A 77 3.58 6.35 -13.33
C VAL A 77 4.04 5.32 -14.36
N GLU A 78 4.41 5.79 -15.55
CA GLU A 78 4.96 4.98 -16.62
C GLU A 78 6.40 4.54 -16.32
N LEU A 79 6.70 3.27 -16.59
CA LEU A 79 8.03 2.70 -16.46
C LEU A 79 8.70 2.61 -17.83
N GLU A 80 9.81 3.33 -18.00
CA GLU A 80 10.57 3.32 -19.24
C GLU A 80 11.65 2.24 -19.22
N LEU A 81 11.72 1.44 -20.30
CA LEU A 81 12.68 0.35 -20.44
C LEU A 81 14.13 0.86 -20.32
N GLY A 82 14.88 0.27 -19.38
CA GLY A 82 16.30 0.57 -19.16
C GLY A 82 16.56 1.91 -18.46
N LYS A 83 15.53 2.62 -17.99
CA LYS A 83 15.68 3.83 -17.19
C LYS A 83 15.26 3.58 -15.74
N ALA A 84 15.84 4.35 -14.83
CA ALA A 84 15.41 4.34 -13.44
C ALA A 84 14.01 4.95 -13.33
N GLY A 85 13.09 4.23 -12.69
CA GLY A 85 11.73 4.72 -12.46
C GLY A 85 11.69 5.91 -11.51
N THR A 86 10.58 6.64 -11.51
CA THR A 86 10.35 7.73 -10.55
C THR A 86 10.25 7.18 -9.14
N ILE A 87 11.05 7.71 -8.22
CA ILE A 87 11.01 7.35 -6.80
C ILE A 87 9.67 7.79 -6.20
N GLN A 88 8.96 6.84 -5.61
CA GLN A 88 7.71 7.04 -4.90
C GLN A 88 7.98 7.14 -3.41
N THR A 89 7.43 8.18 -2.76
CA THR A 89 7.56 8.37 -1.31
C THR A 89 6.32 7.86 -0.60
N LEU A 90 6.52 6.88 0.27
CA LEU A 90 5.52 6.32 1.16
C LEU A 90 5.76 6.83 2.58
N SER A 91 4.88 7.69 3.07
CA SER A 91 4.97 8.19 4.46
C SER A 91 4.32 7.23 5.44
N VAL A 92 5.08 6.80 6.44
CA VAL A 92 4.70 5.83 7.48
C VAL A 92 4.92 6.47 8.85
N SER A 93 3.85 6.84 9.56
CA SER A 93 3.94 7.45 10.89
C SER A 93 4.48 6.55 11.98
N ASP A 94 4.47 5.24 11.74
CA ASP A 94 4.71 4.23 12.75
C ASP A 94 6.15 3.78 12.76
N ASP A 95 6.72 3.68 13.96
CA ASP A 95 7.91 2.86 14.18
C ASP A 95 7.46 1.43 14.50
N VAL A 96 7.69 0.52 13.55
CA VAL A 96 7.32 -0.90 13.66
C VAL A 96 8.39 -1.75 14.33
N SER A 97 9.59 -1.21 14.55
CA SER A 97 10.74 -1.94 15.10
C SER A 97 10.47 -2.41 16.53
N PRO A 98 9.96 -1.56 17.46
CA PRO A 98 9.62 -2.01 18.81
C PRO A 98 8.54 -3.10 18.83
N ALA A 99 7.56 -3.03 17.92
CA ALA A 99 6.51 -4.05 17.81
C ALA A 99 7.04 -5.39 17.28
N GLN A 100 8.03 -5.36 16.37
CA GLN A 100 8.74 -6.55 15.95
C GLN A 100 9.49 -7.19 17.12
N GLU A 101 10.29 -6.40 17.85
CA GLU A 101 11.08 -6.86 18.99
C GLU A 101 10.21 -7.43 20.12
N ALA A 102 9.05 -6.82 20.37
CA ALA A 102 8.07 -7.30 21.33
C ALA A 102 7.33 -8.57 20.86
N GLY A 103 7.45 -8.96 19.60
CA GLY A 103 6.72 -10.08 19.00
C GLY A 103 5.23 -9.81 18.84
N GLU A 104 4.87 -8.54 18.67
CA GLU A 104 3.50 -8.06 18.47
C GLU A 104 3.21 -7.78 16.99
N LEU A 105 4.24 -7.66 16.15
CA LEU A 105 4.07 -7.51 14.71
C LEU A 105 3.71 -8.86 14.07
N ALA A 106 2.59 -8.89 13.34
CA ALA A 106 2.13 -10.07 12.60
C ALA A 106 2.61 -10.02 11.15
N THR A 107 2.45 -8.88 10.49
CA THR A 107 2.77 -8.71 9.07
C THR A 107 3.34 -7.32 8.83
N CYS A 108 4.36 -7.27 7.99
CA CYS A 108 4.87 -6.04 7.38
C CYS A 108 5.14 -6.36 5.91
N GLU A 109 4.20 -6.01 5.04
CA GLU A 109 4.21 -6.41 3.64
C GLU A 109 4.16 -5.19 2.72
N LEU A 110 5.20 -5.02 1.89
CA LEU A 110 5.20 -4.09 0.78
C LEU A 110 4.44 -4.72 -0.38
N ARG A 111 3.51 -3.99 -0.98
CA ARG A 111 2.79 -4.42 -2.18
C ARG A 111 2.93 -3.37 -3.26
N ILE A 112 3.20 -3.82 -4.48
CA ILE A 112 3.11 -2.97 -5.66
C ILE A 112 2.17 -3.61 -6.68
N ARG A 113 1.43 -2.77 -7.40
CA ARG A 113 0.61 -3.21 -8.53
C ARG A 113 1.19 -2.67 -9.83
N LEU A 114 1.55 -3.58 -10.73
CA LEU A 114 2.01 -3.25 -12.08
C LEU A 114 0.90 -3.58 -13.08
N THR A 115 0.62 -2.64 -13.98
CA THR A 115 -0.36 -2.81 -15.08
C THR A 115 0.36 -2.92 -16.41
N SER A 116 -0.27 -3.61 -17.37
CA SER A 116 0.30 -3.89 -18.71
C SER A 116 1.58 -4.72 -18.72
N LEU A 117 2.01 -5.23 -17.56
CA LEU A 117 3.13 -6.15 -17.43
C LEU A 117 2.73 -7.53 -17.98
N ILE A 118 3.59 -8.14 -18.80
CA ILE A 118 3.41 -9.51 -19.28
C ILE A 118 4.45 -10.46 -18.66
N HIS A 119 4.24 -11.77 -18.80
CA HIS A 119 5.05 -12.78 -18.10
C HIS A 119 6.54 -12.83 -18.49
N ASN A 120 6.91 -12.24 -19.63
CA ASN A 120 8.31 -12.15 -20.08
C ASN A 120 9.01 -10.89 -19.57
N ASP A 121 8.26 -9.91 -19.08
CA ASP A 121 8.82 -8.67 -18.62
C ASP A 121 9.57 -8.89 -17.29
N THR A 122 10.63 -8.13 -17.09
CA THR A 122 11.38 -8.14 -15.85
C THR A 122 11.58 -6.72 -15.33
N PHE A 123 11.65 -6.59 -14.01
CA PHE A 123 11.90 -5.32 -13.35
C PHE A 123 12.74 -5.51 -12.10
N ASP A 124 13.41 -4.43 -11.70
CA ASP A 124 14.09 -4.32 -10.42
C ASP A 124 13.27 -3.49 -9.44
N LEU A 125 13.03 -4.08 -8.26
CA LEU A 125 12.35 -3.42 -7.15
C LEU A 125 13.36 -2.92 -6.14
N TRP A 126 13.20 -1.68 -5.72
CA TRP A 126 14.03 -1.06 -4.69
C TRP A 126 13.16 -0.52 -3.57
N PHE A 127 13.60 -0.74 -2.34
CA PHE A 127 12.99 -0.21 -1.13
C PHE A 127 14.07 0.41 -0.25
N ASN A 128 13.92 1.68 0.12
CA ASN A 128 14.88 2.43 0.93
C ASN A 128 16.33 2.38 0.42
N GLY A 129 16.49 2.33 -0.90
CA GLY A 129 17.79 2.27 -1.57
C GLY A 129 18.36 0.85 -1.74
N ASP A 130 17.75 -0.17 -1.12
CA ASP A 130 18.15 -1.56 -1.25
C ASP A 130 17.33 -2.28 -2.33
N ARG A 131 18.01 -3.01 -3.20
CA ARG A 131 17.35 -3.83 -4.23
C ARG A 131 16.73 -5.07 -3.57
N ILE A 132 15.43 -5.26 -3.76
CA ILE A 132 14.71 -6.46 -3.31
C ILE A 132 14.90 -7.56 -4.36
N PRO A 133 15.59 -8.67 -4.02
CA PRO A 133 15.80 -9.77 -4.97
C PRO A 133 14.48 -10.42 -5.37
N ARG A 134 14.39 -10.86 -6.64
CA ARG A 134 13.20 -11.57 -7.16
C ARG A 134 12.79 -12.79 -6.31
N ALA A 135 13.76 -13.47 -5.69
CA ALA A 135 13.49 -14.62 -4.81
C ALA A 135 12.67 -14.27 -3.56
N ASN A 136 12.63 -12.99 -3.17
CA ASN A 136 11.86 -12.49 -2.03
C ASN A 136 10.52 -11.85 -2.43
N GLN A 137 10.19 -11.87 -3.72
CA GLN A 137 8.97 -11.32 -4.26
C GLN A 137 7.97 -12.45 -4.51
N GLN A 138 6.74 -12.28 -4.04
CA GLN A 138 5.61 -13.14 -4.39
C GLN A 138 4.83 -12.49 -5.52
N TRP A 139 4.67 -13.22 -6.62
CA TRP A 139 4.01 -12.73 -7.83
C TRP A 139 2.62 -13.34 -7.93
N GLN A 140 1.63 -12.48 -8.03
CA GLN A 140 0.24 -12.86 -8.20
C GLN A 140 -0.24 -12.30 -9.53
N ASP A 141 -0.46 -13.20 -10.49
CA ASP A 141 -0.93 -12.85 -11.82
C ASP A 141 -2.46 -12.68 -11.81
N TRP A 142 -2.91 -11.47 -12.12
CA TRP A 142 -4.32 -11.11 -12.28
C TRP A 142 -4.63 -10.68 -13.73
N THR A 143 -3.78 -11.04 -14.70
CA THR A 143 -3.97 -10.69 -16.11
C THR A 143 -5.15 -11.40 -16.77
N TYR A 144 -5.46 -12.63 -16.33
CA TYR A 144 -6.56 -13.42 -16.86
C TYR A 144 -7.26 -14.24 -15.77
N SER A 145 -8.51 -13.88 -15.45
CA SER A 145 -9.39 -14.69 -14.59
C SER A 145 -10.64 -15.11 -15.35
N VAL A 146 -10.83 -16.43 -15.49
CA VAL A 146 -12.10 -17.03 -15.94
C VAL A 146 -13.16 -17.09 -14.84
N ARG A 147 -12.78 -16.76 -13.60
CA ARG A 147 -13.71 -16.72 -12.48
C ARG A 147 -14.37 -15.34 -12.41
N PRO A 148 -15.71 -15.26 -12.29
CA PRO A 148 -16.36 -14.00 -12.00
C PRO A 148 -15.88 -13.52 -10.64
N VAL A 149 -15.20 -12.37 -10.61
CA VAL A 149 -14.80 -11.69 -9.37
C VAL A 149 -15.80 -10.56 -9.13
N PRO A 150 -16.78 -10.72 -8.21
CA PRO A 150 -17.74 -9.66 -7.92
C PRO A 150 -17.01 -8.40 -7.45
N GLY A 151 -17.32 -7.25 -8.06
CA GLY A 151 -16.75 -5.95 -7.68
C GLY A 151 -15.38 -5.61 -8.29
N ASN A 152 -14.70 -6.54 -8.98
CA ASN A 152 -13.43 -6.26 -9.67
C ASN A 152 -13.65 -5.91 -11.15
N THR A 153 -14.37 -4.82 -11.41
CA THR A 153 -14.67 -4.32 -12.77
C THR A 153 -13.75 -3.19 -13.23
N ARG A 154 -12.76 -2.77 -12.42
CA ARG A 154 -12.02 -1.52 -12.65
C ARG A 154 -10.63 -1.67 -13.29
N LEU A 155 -9.97 -2.83 -13.18
CA LEU A 155 -8.67 -3.08 -13.79
C LEU A 155 -8.63 -4.50 -14.37
N THR A 156 -8.48 -4.60 -15.69
CA THR A 156 -8.66 -5.86 -16.44
C THR A 156 -7.45 -6.80 -16.35
N SER A 157 -6.22 -6.26 -16.30
CA SER A 157 -5.01 -7.08 -16.28
C SER A 157 -3.88 -6.40 -15.51
N HIS A 158 -3.38 -7.07 -14.47
CA HIS A 158 -2.29 -6.56 -13.62
C HIS A 158 -1.55 -7.68 -12.90
N TYR A 159 -0.40 -7.34 -12.34
CA TYR A 159 0.31 -8.17 -11.38
C TYR A 159 0.32 -7.48 -10.01
N TRP A 160 0.04 -8.26 -8.97
CA TRP A 160 0.42 -7.90 -7.61
C TRP A 160 1.75 -8.53 -7.27
N ILE A 161 2.70 -7.70 -6.85
CA ILE A 161 3.98 -8.17 -6.33
C ILE A 161 4.04 -7.79 -4.86
N THR A 162 4.15 -8.80 -4.00
CA THR A 162 4.22 -8.59 -2.55
C THR A 162 5.57 -9.05 -2.00
N VAL A 163 6.04 -8.34 -0.98
CA VAL A 163 7.32 -8.59 -0.32
C VAL A 163 7.10 -8.57 1.18
N ASP A 164 7.38 -9.70 1.82
CA ASP A 164 7.38 -9.84 3.27
C ASP A 164 8.64 -9.17 3.85
N LEU A 165 8.50 -7.90 4.23
CA LEU A 165 9.57 -7.10 4.84
C LEU A 165 9.90 -7.57 6.25
N LEU A 166 8.93 -8.16 6.96
CA LEU A 166 9.14 -8.73 8.29
C LEU A 166 10.16 -9.88 8.24
N ARG A 167 10.11 -10.71 7.20
CA ARG A 167 11.07 -11.80 6.98
C ARG A 167 12.35 -11.33 6.29
N LEU A 168 12.26 -10.40 5.35
CA LEU A 168 13.41 -9.97 4.56
C LEU A 168 14.38 -9.09 5.36
N GLY A 169 13.87 -8.05 6.04
CA GLY A 169 14.67 -6.92 6.52
C GLY A 169 15.29 -6.12 5.35
N PRO A 170 15.25 -4.77 5.34
CA PRO A 170 14.91 -3.86 6.43
C PRO A 170 13.40 -3.63 6.60
N LEU A 171 13.00 -3.32 7.83
CA LEU A 171 11.67 -2.79 8.14
C LEU A 171 11.52 -1.34 7.62
N PRO A 172 10.28 -0.87 7.40
CA PRO A 172 10.03 0.53 7.09
C PRO A 172 10.49 1.43 8.25
N GLN A 173 11.06 2.57 7.89
CA GLN A 173 11.46 3.61 8.84
C GLN A 173 10.25 4.48 9.19
N GLN A 174 10.24 5.02 10.41
CA GLN A 174 9.28 6.07 10.75
C GLN A 174 9.57 7.33 9.91
N GLY A 175 8.57 7.80 9.18
CA GLY A 175 8.67 8.89 8.23
C GLY A 175 8.61 8.42 6.78
N ASP A 176 9.45 9.01 5.93
CA ASP A 176 9.41 8.77 4.50
C ASP A 176 10.22 7.52 4.11
N ASN A 177 9.56 6.60 3.42
CA ASN A 177 10.16 5.42 2.82
C ASN A 177 10.12 5.57 1.30
N THR A 178 11.15 5.08 0.62
CA THR A 178 11.28 5.22 -0.84
C THR A 178 11.06 3.89 -1.53
N VAL A 179 10.26 3.89 -2.59
CA VAL A 179 10.03 2.75 -3.46
C VAL A 179 10.36 3.15 -4.88
N ARG A 180 11.14 2.32 -5.59
CA ARG A 180 11.43 2.52 -7.01
C ARG A 180 11.31 1.21 -7.76
N VAL A 181 10.74 1.28 -8.95
CA VAL A 181 10.62 0.15 -9.88
C VAL A 181 11.30 0.53 -11.18
N ASP A 182 12.26 -0.28 -11.61
CA ASP A 182 13.02 -0.06 -12.84
C ASP A 182 12.67 -1.18 -13.84
N LEU A 183 12.09 -0.86 -14.99
CA LEU A 183 11.75 -1.85 -16.01
C LEU A 183 13.03 -2.28 -16.76
N THR A 184 13.40 -3.56 -16.64
CA THR A 184 14.66 -4.08 -17.19
C THR A 184 14.47 -4.83 -18.50
N GLU A 185 13.32 -5.49 -18.68
CA GLU A 185 12.97 -6.18 -19.93
C GLU A 185 11.49 -5.98 -20.21
N HIS A 186 11.16 -5.71 -21.47
CA HIS A 186 9.78 -5.58 -21.94
C HIS A 186 9.66 -6.02 -23.39
N ASP A 187 8.60 -6.78 -23.74
CA ASP A 187 8.34 -7.15 -25.14
C ASP A 187 7.89 -5.91 -25.93
N PRO A 188 8.63 -5.48 -26.96
CA PRO A 188 8.31 -4.27 -27.73
C PRO A 188 7.00 -4.37 -28.53
N ARG A 189 6.38 -5.55 -28.62
CA ARG A 189 5.08 -5.75 -29.25
C ARG A 189 3.91 -5.56 -28.30
N CYS A 190 4.18 -5.39 -27.00
CA CYS A 190 3.16 -5.18 -26.00
C CYS A 190 2.81 -3.68 -25.92
N ASP A 191 1.53 -3.38 -26.06
CA ASP A 191 0.92 -2.05 -25.96
C ASP A 191 -0.35 -2.25 -25.13
N PRO A 192 -0.61 -1.53 -24.02
CA PRO A 192 -0.06 -0.23 -23.56
C PRO A 192 1.24 -0.28 -22.73
N PRO A 193 1.85 0.89 -22.40
CA PRO A 193 3.04 0.95 -21.54
C PRO A 193 2.81 0.34 -20.16
N VAL A 194 3.89 -0.17 -19.56
CA VAL A 194 3.89 -0.70 -18.20
C VAL A 194 3.80 0.45 -17.20
N LEU A 195 2.80 0.40 -16.31
CA LEU A 195 2.62 1.42 -15.28
C LEU A 195 2.79 0.81 -13.89
N LEU A 196 3.54 1.51 -13.04
CA LEU A 196 3.42 1.36 -11.60
C LEU A 196 2.15 2.07 -11.15
N HIS A 197 1.16 1.26 -10.77
CA HIS A 197 -0.17 1.75 -10.43
C HIS A 197 -0.33 1.95 -8.92
N ASP A 198 0.12 1.01 -8.10
CA ASP A 198 -0.02 1.07 -6.63
C ASP A 198 1.31 0.83 -5.95
N VAL A 199 1.49 1.53 -4.83
CA VAL A 199 2.53 1.27 -3.84
C VAL A 199 1.86 1.33 -2.47
N GLU A 200 1.83 0.19 -1.79
CA GLU A 200 1.13 -0.03 -0.54
C GLU A 200 2.04 -0.70 0.49
N LEU A 201 1.81 -0.41 1.77
CA LEU A 201 2.43 -1.10 2.89
C LEU A 201 1.34 -1.51 3.88
N VAL A 202 1.25 -2.81 4.11
CA VAL A 202 0.33 -3.42 5.06
C VAL A 202 1.10 -3.77 6.32
N VAL A 203 0.70 -3.16 7.43
CA VAL A 203 1.23 -3.41 8.78
C VAL A 203 0.11 -3.96 9.62
N GLN A 204 0.29 -5.17 10.13
CA GLN A 204 -0.70 -5.86 10.96
C GLN A 204 -0.08 -6.29 12.28
N TYR A 205 -0.84 -6.15 13.36
CA TYR A 205 -0.42 -6.47 14.71
C TYR A 205 -1.16 -7.72 15.20
N ARG A 206 -0.56 -8.42 16.15
CA ARG A 206 -1.16 -9.55 16.84
C ARG A 206 -2.07 -9.04 17.95
N ASP A 207 -3.10 -9.81 18.30
CA ASP A 207 -3.98 -9.47 19.42
C ASP A 207 -3.22 -9.43 20.75
N HIS A 208 -2.20 -10.29 20.88
CA HIS A 208 -1.28 -10.34 22.01
C HIS A 208 0.13 -10.74 21.54
N ARG A 209 1.13 -10.50 22.40
CA ARG A 209 2.50 -10.94 22.17
C ARG A 209 2.57 -12.42 21.81
N HIS A 210 3.16 -12.71 20.63
CA HIS A 210 3.29 -14.04 20.03
C HIS A 210 1.97 -14.81 19.80
N ALA A 211 0.81 -14.21 20.05
CA ALA A 211 -0.46 -14.85 19.77
C ALA A 211 -0.71 -14.89 18.24
N PRO A 212 -1.43 -15.92 17.76
CA PRO A 212 -2.03 -15.87 16.44
C PRO A 212 -3.15 -14.82 16.42
N ARG A 213 -3.47 -14.32 15.24
CA ARG A 213 -4.58 -13.36 15.10
C ARG A 213 -5.91 -14.09 15.07
N ARG A 214 -6.99 -13.44 15.53
CA ARG A 214 -8.35 -13.99 15.50
C ARG A 214 -8.86 -14.39 14.11
N ASP A 215 -8.40 -13.72 13.05
CA ASP A 215 -8.77 -14.00 11.66
C ASP A 215 -8.00 -15.18 11.03
N GLU A 216 -7.02 -15.74 11.75
CA GLU A 216 -6.24 -16.92 11.34
C GLU A 216 -6.78 -18.24 11.95
N TRP A 217 -7.93 -18.18 12.64
CA TRP A 217 -8.57 -19.31 13.35
C TRP A 217 -9.89 -19.73 12.70
#